data_AF-A0AA36IN65-F1
#
_entry.id   AF-A0AA36IN65-F1
#
_cell.length_a   1.000
_cell.length_b   1.000
_cell.length_c   1.000
_cell.angle_alpha   90.00
_cell.angle_beta   90.00
_cell.angle_gamma   90.00
#
_symmetry.space_group_name_H-M   'P 1'
#
loop_
_entity.id
_entity.type
_entity.pdbx_description
1 polymer ?
#
loop_
_entity_poly.entity_id
_entity_poly.type
_entity_poly.pdbx_seq_one_letter_code
_entity_poly.pdbx_strand_id
1 'polypeptide(L)'
;MPGAPSSAAAQAAAAKAQAAQRAEAQERLKREIVAATCYPNEAADYFQERYAHRLRWAHAVNSQRLLRAALTSNSHFIEADVSAGPLIEERDGRRAASVVQTSVRTASDLPLIMAHYPTQRSSDLCFEHFLAAVLKHNAQVDGDFEDETPSSPSRVPQRSPFSEPVIHAEHQEDVLVRSASEKVEDLALRSSHCQEAAAFAVDLHKELETLNHNEVVMACIGARRASNHQRAYTKKGIKLDFKVFESVEPALRHLQSTDAARKLGGHLWLNADVFAGPGYPERFLSPIDARRFVQLCAERVPDAVLSLSWGSSSLSTSRSYTADMVNRMIELCMSPIVPRALEVSPKTQVPEQLTRQELPELKEEHPPETANQPDKEEPPEPENEEQKEPEAQPDEGQAPESELEAPEAASSMRISTGGEIYCLTPAASCQHITFAVAAEYALNSAPHLLKLLDAVPGSSLTIFSGMGSLGISPRTIQDIITIYGTTRCFLDLRVTKPCRTCSQGGGCSLQ
;
A
#
# COMPACT_ATOMS: atom_id res chain seq x y z
N MET A 1 3.92 -35.09 -53.74
CA MET A 1 3.37 -33.93 -52.99
C MET A 1 3.36 -34.28 -51.51
N PRO A 2 4.11 -33.57 -50.65
CA PRO A 2 3.88 -33.66 -49.21
C PRO A 2 2.53 -33.00 -48.88
N GLY A 3 1.74 -33.61 -48.01
CA GLY A 3 0.41 -33.11 -47.66
C GLY A 3 0.48 -31.81 -46.88
N ALA A 4 -0.41 -30.85 -47.19
CA ALA A 4 -0.55 -29.65 -46.39
C ALA A 4 -1.01 -30.00 -44.96
N PRO A 5 -0.46 -29.34 -43.91
CA PRO A 5 -0.90 -29.58 -42.55
C PRO A 5 -2.38 -29.24 -42.39
N SER A 6 -3.11 -30.04 -41.61
CA SER A 6 -4.54 -29.81 -41.38
C SER A 6 -4.77 -28.48 -40.65
N SER A 7 -5.94 -27.87 -40.88
CA SER A 7 -6.34 -26.59 -40.25
C SER A 7 -6.14 -26.58 -38.72
N ALA A 8 -6.41 -27.71 -38.05
CA ALA A 8 -6.20 -27.88 -36.62
C ALA A 8 -4.72 -27.77 -36.18
N ALA A 9 -3.78 -28.28 -36.99
CA ALA A 9 -2.34 -28.17 -36.68
C ALA A 9 -1.85 -26.73 -36.80
N ALA A 10 -2.34 -25.99 -37.80
CA ALA A 10 -2.04 -24.57 -37.96
C ALA A 10 -2.62 -23.72 -36.81
N GLN A 11 -3.86 -23.99 -36.40
CA GLN A 11 -4.50 -23.33 -35.26
C GLN A 11 -3.78 -23.61 -33.93
N ALA A 12 -3.37 -24.86 -33.68
CA ALA A 12 -2.61 -25.22 -32.49
C ALA A 12 -1.23 -24.54 -32.45
N ALA A 13 -0.55 -24.42 -33.60
CA ALA A 13 0.71 -23.68 -33.71
C ALA A 13 0.52 -22.18 -33.43
N ALA A 14 -0.53 -21.56 -33.98
CA ALA A 14 -0.85 -20.15 -33.74
C ALA A 14 -1.19 -19.86 -32.26
N ALA A 15 -1.99 -20.71 -31.62
CA ALA A 15 -2.30 -20.60 -30.20
C ALA A 15 -1.05 -20.73 -29.31
N LYS A 16 -0.14 -21.65 -29.66
CA LYS A 16 1.15 -21.82 -28.96
C LYS A 16 2.07 -20.62 -29.15
N ALA A 17 2.10 -20.01 -30.34
CA ALA A 17 2.85 -18.78 -30.59
C ALA A 17 2.29 -17.58 -29.80
N GLN A 18 0.96 -17.41 -29.75
CA GLN A 18 0.33 -16.38 -28.91
C GLN A 18 0.59 -16.61 -27.42
N ALA A 19 0.58 -17.86 -26.94
CA ALA A 19 0.92 -18.18 -25.55
C ALA A 19 2.38 -17.82 -25.23
N ALA A 20 3.32 -18.10 -26.14
CA ALA A 20 4.72 -17.72 -26.00
C ALA A 20 4.91 -16.20 -25.98
N GLN A 21 4.28 -15.47 -26.91
CA GLN A 21 4.31 -14.00 -26.95
C GLN A 21 3.71 -13.37 -25.68
N ARG A 22 2.62 -13.94 -25.14
CA ARG A 22 2.04 -13.50 -23.85
C ARG A 22 2.99 -13.75 -22.68
N ALA A 23 3.66 -14.91 -22.64
CA ALA A 23 4.65 -15.22 -21.62
C ALA A 23 5.87 -14.29 -21.70
N GLU A 24 6.35 -13.99 -22.91
CA GLU A 24 7.46 -13.06 -23.14
C GLU A 24 7.09 -11.60 -22.79
N ALA A 25 5.88 -11.15 -23.15
CA ALA A 25 5.35 -9.84 -22.76
C ALA A 25 5.16 -9.74 -21.23
N GLN A 26 4.68 -10.80 -20.57
CA GLN A 26 4.62 -10.88 -19.11
C GLN A 26 6.01 -10.83 -18.50
N GLU A 27 7.00 -11.54 -19.04
CA GLU A 27 8.37 -11.54 -18.52
C GLU A 27 9.06 -10.19 -18.73
N ARG A 28 8.81 -9.51 -19.85
CA ARG A 28 9.25 -8.14 -20.07
C ARG A 28 8.60 -7.17 -19.09
N LEU A 29 7.28 -7.27 -18.88
CA LEU A 29 6.56 -6.44 -17.91
C LEU A 29 7.05 -6.70 -16.48
N LYS A 30 7.35 -7.94 -16.10
CA LYS A 30 8.01 -8.25 -14.81
C LYS A 30 9.37 -7.56 -14.71
N ARG A 31 10.22 -7.61 -15.74
CA ARG A 31 11.53 -6.93 -15.72
C ARG A 31 11.39 -5.41 -15.62
N GLU A 32 10.40 -4.83 -16.30
CA GLU A 32 10.10 -3.40 -16.20
C GLU A 32 9.54 -3.03 -14.81
N ILE A 33 8.70 -3.86 -14.19
CA ILE A 33 8.23 -3.68 -12.80
C ILE A 33 9.37 -3.84 -11.79
N VAL A 34 10.23 -4.86 -11.92
CA VAL A 34 11.42 -5.05 -11.06
C VAL A 34 12.40 -3.89 -11.17
N ALA A 35 12.55 -3.34 -12.38
CA ALA A 35 13.37 -2.14 -12.61
C ALA A 35 12.68 -0.85 -12.11
N ALA A 36 11.34 -0.84 -11.99
CA ALA A 36 10.56 0.32 -11.54
C ALA A 36 10.41 0.41 -10.02
N THR A 37 10.40 -0.71 -9.27
CA THR A 37 10.19 -0.70 -7.82
C THR A 37 11.51 -0.75 -7.02
N CYS A 38 12.37 0.24 -7.20
CA CYS A 38 13.50 0.49 -6.30
C CYS A 38 13.10 1.18 -4.98
N TYR A 39 11.80 1.33 -4.72
CA TYR A 39 11.22 2.03 -3.57
C TYR A 39 11.85 1.74 -2.20
N PRO A 40 12.23 0.50 -1.81
CA PRO A 40 12.93 0.28 -0.53
C PRO A 40 14.24 1.04 -0.39
N ASN A 41 14.99 1.23 -1.49
CA ASN A 41 16.20 2.02 -1.50
C ASN A 41 15.87 3.53 -1.55
N GLU A 42 14.91 3.94 -2.39
CA GLU A 42 14.45 5.35 -2.45
C GLU A 42 13.99 5.86 -1.08
N ALA A 43 13.23 5.05 -0.34
CA ALA A 43 12.78 5.38 1.01
C ALA A 43 13.94 5.42 2.01
N ALA A 44 14.94 4.54 1.87
CA ALA A 44 16.14 4.60 2.70
C ALA A 44 16.91 5.92 2.45
N ASP A 45 17.19 6.23 1.17
CA ASP A 45 17.91 7.42 0.74
C ASP A 45 17.18 8.72 1.16
N TYR A 46 15.85 8.79 0.99
CA TYR A 46 15.05 9.97 1.38
C TYR A 46 15.13 10.28 2.88
N PHE A 47 15.15 9.24 3.73
CA PHE A 47 15.32 9.40 5.18
C PHE A 47 16.78 9.29 5.64
N GLN A 48 17.75 9.33 4.71
CA GLN A 48 19.20 9.31 4.96
C GLN A 48 19.67 8.05 5.74
N GLU A 49 18.97 6.93 5.58
CA GLU A 49 19.35 5.62 6.10
C GLU A 49 19.97 4.75 4.99
N ARG A 50 20.85 3.83 5.36
CA ARG A 50 21.56 2.99 4.38
C ARG A 50 20.65 1.93 3.72
N TYR A 51 19.60 1.49 4.41
CA TYR A 51 18.70 0.43 3.97
C TYR A 51 17.30 0.57 4.59
N ALA A 52 16.28 0.08 3.89
CA ALA A 52 14.87 0.06 4.33
C ALA A 52 14.67 -0.53 5.75
N HIS A 53 15.43 -1.56 6.11
CA HIS A 53 15.31 -2.24 7.41
C HIS A 53 15.82 -1.40 8.59
N ARG A 54 16.55 -0.31 8.33
CA ARG A 54 16.98 0.68 9.35
C ARG A 54 15.94 1.79 9.56
N LEU A 55 14.94 1.92 8.69
CA LEU A 55 13.89 2.92 8.81
C LEU A 55 13.06 2.73 10.09
N ARG A 56 12.69 3.86 10.70
CA ARG A 56 12.18 3.92 12.06
C ARG A 56 10.68 4.20 12.12
N TRP A 57 9.97 3.55 13.03
CA TRP A 57 8.51 3.54 13.09
C TRP A 57 7.99 4.05 14.44
N ALA A 58 7.00 4.94 14.39
CA ALA A 58 6.10 5.22 15.51
C ALA A 58 4.76 4.52 15.22
N HIS A 59 4.39 3.57 16.07
CA HIS A 59 3.30 2.62 15.85
C HIS A 59 2.05 2.98 16.67
N ALA A 60 0.86 2.69 16.12
CA ALA A 60 -0.47 2.94 16.68
C ALA A 60 -0.67 4.37 17.19
N VAL A 61 -0.37 5.38 16.35
CA VAL A 61 -0.36 6.81 16.69
C VAL A 61 -1.79 7.40 16.71
N ASN A 62 -2.63 6.78 17.53
CA ASN A 62 -4.09 6.95 17.54
C ASN A 62 -4.61 8.03 18.50
N SER A 63 -3.81 9.05 18.80
CA SER A 63 -4.25 10.18 19.63
C SER A 63 -3.40 11.42 19.43
N GLN A 64 -3.93 12.62 19.72
CA GLN A 64 -3.18 13.88 19.63
C GLN A 64 -1.93 13.88 20.50
N ARG A 65 -1.96 13.16 21.64
CA ARG A 65 -0.79 12.99 22.51
C ARG A 65 0.29 12.14 21.84
N LEU A 66 -0.07 11.01 21.24
CA LEU A 66 0.87 10.16 20.52
C LEU A 66 1.41 10.85 19.27
N LEU A 67 0.57 11.56 18.52
CA LEU A 67 0.97 12.30 17.33
C LEU A 67 2.02 13.36 17.64
N ARG A 68 1.83 14.18 18.68
CA ARG A 68 2.84 15.16 19.13
C ARG A 68 4.16 14.50 19.54
N ALA A 69 4.11 13.31 20.15
CA ALA A 69 5.30 12.55 20.50
C ALA A 69 6.00 11.98 19.24
N ALA A 70 5.26 11.46 18.27
CA ALA A 70 5.79 10.89 17.03
C ALA A 70 6.44 11.95 16.14
N LEU A 71 5.80 13.12 15.96
CA LEU A 71 6.34 14.25 15.18
C LEU A 71 7.68 14.76 15.74
N THR A 72 7.85 14.74 17.06
CA THR A 72 9.08 15.18 17.74
C THR A 72 10.09 14.04 18.03
N SER A 73 9.80 12.82 17.55
CA SER A 73 10.69 11.66 17.69
C SER A 73 11.64 11.49 16.49
N ASN A 74 12.56 10.53 16.60
CA ASN A 74 13.41 10.08 15.49
C ASN A 74 12.76 8.98 14.62
N SER A 75 11.43 8.82 14.63
CA SER A 75 10.75 7.94 13.68
C SER A 75 10.74 8.55 12.27
N HIS A 76 10.90 7.72 11.24
CA HIS A 76 10.80 8.11 9.83
C HIS A 76 9.36 7.93 9.34
N PHE A 77 8.66 6.89 9.80
CA PHE A 77 7.25 6.68 9.55
C PHE A 77 6.40 6.87 10.81
N ILE A 78 5.18 7.37 10.60
CA ILE A 78 4.09 7.43 11.56
C ILE A 78 2.99 6.50 11.07
N GLU A 79 2.77 5.41 11.79
CA GLU A 79 1.71 4.44 11.55
C GLU A 79 0.51 4.73 12.47
N ALA A 80 -0.69 4.74 11.91
CA ALA A 80 -1.92 4.97 12.67
C ALA A 80 -3.12 4.21 12.08
N ASP A 81 -3.97 3.70 12.97
CA ASP A 81 -5.17 2.93 12.63
C ASP A 81 -6.31 3.84 12.14
N VAL A 82 -6.83 3.64 10.94
CA VAL A 82 -7.97 4.40 10.40
C VAL A 82 -9.28 3.68 10.66
N SER A 83 -10.18 4.34 11.40
CA SER A 83 -11.50 3.83 11.75
C SER A 83 -12.57 4.92 11.65
N ALA A 84 -13.83 4.56 11.94
CA ALA A 84 -14.96 5.47 12.02
C ALA A 84 -15.56 5.44 13.43
N GLY A 85 -15.95 6.60 13.96
CA GLY A 85 -16.55 6.69 15.30
C GLY A 85 -16.52 8.10 15.90
N PRO A 86 -17.10 8.27 17.10
CA PRO A 86 -17.14 9.56 17.79
C PRO A 86 -15.74 10.13 18.10
N LEU A 87 -15.55 11.40 17.75
CA LEU A 87 -14.42 12.21 18.18
C LEU A 87 -14.70 12.74 19.60
N ILE A 88 -13.77 12.51 20.54
CA ILE A 88 -13.93 12.79 21.97
C ILE A 88 -12.81 13.67 22.50
N GLU A 89 -13.13 14.58 23.43
CA GLU A 89 -12.14 15.32 24.21
C GLU A 89 -12.21 14.87 25.68
N GLU A 90 -11.06 14.72 26.32
CA GLU A 90 -10.98 14.60 27.78
C GLU A 90 -10.76 16.01 28.38
N ARG A 91 -11.78 16.53 29.08
CA ARG A 91 -11.71 17.76 29.87
C ARG A 91 -12.04 17.43 31.32
N ASP A 92 -11.18 17.84 32.26
CA ASP A 92 -11.36 17.65 33.70
C ASP A 92 -11.70 16.20 34.12
N GLY A 93 -11.08 15.22 33.44
CA GLY A 93 -11.31 13.79 33.66
C GLY A 93 -12.65 13.25 33.13
N ARG A 94 -13.44 14.06 32.40
CA ARG A 94 -14.68 13.65 31.73
C ARG A 94 -14.48 13.59 30.22
N ARG A 95 -15.05 12.58 29.59
CA ARG A 95 -15.14 12.49 28.12
C ARG A 95 -16.36 13.24 27.63
N ALA A 96 -16.14 14.19 26.74
CA ALA A 96 -17.19 14.92 26.02
C ALA A 96 -17.03 14.67 24.51
N ALA A 97 -18.08 14.95 23.73
CA ALA A 97 -17.93 15.10 22.28
C ALA A 97 -16.93 16.23 22.00
N SER A 98 -16.00 16.01 21.07
CA SER A 98 -15.03 17.03 20.69
C SER A 98 -15.72 18.21 20.01
N VAL A 99 -15.18 19.41 20.22
CA VAL A 99 -15.59 20.63 19.51
C VAL A 99 -15.01 20.65 18.08
N VAL A 100 -13.94 19.87 17.83
CA VAL A 100 -13.33 19.72 16.52
C VAL A 100 -14.31 18.98 15.60
N GLN A 101 -14.69 19.62 14.50
CA GLN A 101 -15.42 18.97 13.42
C GLN A 101 -14.45 18.43 12.37
N THR A 102 -14.83 17.35 11.69
CA THR A 102 -14.14 16.81 10.52
C THR A 102 -15.09 16.81 9.33
N SER A 103 -14.56 17.18 8.17
CA SER A 103 -15.25 17.06 6.88
C SER A 103 -15.22 15.62 6.36
N VAL A 104 -14.21 14.84 6.76
CA VAL A 104 -14.00 13.46 6.32
C VAL A 104 -14.85 12.51 7.17
N ARG A 105 -15.84 11.88 6.54
CA ARG A 105 -16.88 11.05 7.17
C ARG A 105 -17.27 9.85 6.32
N THR A 106 -17.83 8.81 6.93
CA THR A 106 -18.37 7.64 6.22
C THR A 106 -19.71 7.97 5.57
N ALA A 107 -20.24 7.05 4.75
CA ALA A 107 -21.58 7.18 4.17
C ALA A 107 -22.69 7.24 5.25
N SER A 108 -22.40 6.75 6.46
CA SER A 108 -23.28 6.80 7.64
C SER A 108 -23.05 8.05 8.53
N ASP A 109 -22.45 9.10 7.98
CA ASP A 109 -22.07 10.37 8.65
C ASP A 109 -21.12 10.21 9.86
N LEU A 110 -20.49 9.05 10.05
CA LEU A 110 -19.53 8.86 11.14
C LEU A 110 -18.20 9.56 10.85
N PRO A 111 -17.64 10.35 11.79
CA PRO A 111 -16.30 10.92 11.68
C PRO A 111 -15.22 9.86 11.43
N LEU A 112 -14.30 10.11 10.50
CA LEU A 112 -13.08 9.31 10.39
C LEU A 112 -12.08 9.73 11.48
N ILE A 113 -11.59 8.72 12.20
CA ILE A 113 -10.76 8.88 13.40
C ILE A 113 -9.55 7.95 13.38
N MET A 114 -8.50 8.34 14.10
CA MET A 114 -7.33 7.50 14.34
C MET A 114 -7.60 6.61 15.56
N ALA A 115 -7.96 5.34 15.36
CA ALA A 115 -8.37 4.40 16.41
C ALA A 115 -8.31 2.93 15.98
N HIS A 116 -7.74 2.06 16.81
CA HIS A 116 -7.63 0.62 16.58
C HIS A 116 -8.96 -0.11 16.86
N TYR A 117 -9.78 -0.38 15.86
CA TYR A 117 -10.97 -1.24 16.02
C TYR A 117 -10.58 -2.72 16.27
N PRO A 118 -11.30 -3.51 17.10
CA PRO A 118 -12.49 -3.18 17.88
C PRO A 118 -12.20 -2.61 19.28
N THR A 119 -10.93 -2.55 19.71
CA THR A 119 -10.50 -2.18 21.07
C THR A 119 -10.65 -0.69 21.37
N GLN A 120 -10.62 0.15 20.34
CA GLN A 120 -10.84 1.60 20.38
C GLN A 120 -11.93 1.93 19.35
N ARG A 121 -12.99 2.62 19.79
CA ARG A 121 -14.13 3.05 18.95
C ARG A 121 -14.36 4.57 18.98
N SER A 122 -13.38 5.30 19.49
CA SER A 122 -13.41 6.73 19.74
C SER A 122 -11.98 7.24 19.86
N SER A 123 -11.70 8.46 19.41
CA SER A 123 -10.37 9.08 19.49
C SER A 123 -10.47 10.56 19.82
N ASP A 124 -9.38 11.17 20.30
CA ASP A 124 -9.22 12.64 20.32
C ASP A 124 -8.67 13.17 18.98
N LEU A 125 -8.38 12.29 18.02
CA LEU A 125 -7.70 12.60 16.78
C LEU A 125 -8.52 12.16 15.56
N CYS A 126 -9.02 13.13 14.78
CA CYS A 126 -9.66 12.86 13.49
C CYS A 126 -8.63 12.66 12.38
N PHE A 127 -9.04 12.01 11.30
CA PHE A 127 -8.20 11.74 10.12
C PHE A 127 -7.62 13.02 9.49
N GLU A 128 -8.48 14.02 9.30
CA GLU A 128 -8.12 15.32 8.72
C GLU A 128 -7.06 16.05 9.55
N HIS A 129 -7.18 16.06 10.89
CA HIS A 129 -6.19 16.69 11.77
C HIS A 129 -4.86 15.93 11.80
N PHE A 130 -4.89 14.59 11.80
CA PHE A 130 -3.67 13.78 11.73
C PHE A 130 -2.87 14.10 10.46
N LEU A 131 -3.52 14.02 9.29
CA LEU A 131 -2.88 14.29 8.02
C LEU A 131 -2.34 15.72 7.94
N ALA A 132 -3.16 16.72 8.29
CA ALA A 132 -2.77 18.12 8.28
C ALA A 132 -1.57 18.40 9.20
N ALA A 133 -1.50 17.78 10.38
CA ALA A 133 -0.39 17.94 11.31
C ALA A 133 0.93 17.35 10.77
N VAL A 134 0.90 16.17 10.15
CA VAL A 134 2.10 15.56 9.54
C VAL A 134 2.57 16.35 8.32
N LEU A 135 1.65 16.76 7.44
CA LEU A 135 1.99 17.58 6.27
C LEU A 135 2.56 18.96 6.68
N LYS A 136 1.98 19.60 7.70
CA LYS A 136 2.50 20.85 8.26
C LYS A 136 3.89 20.68 8.84
N HIS A 137 4.13 19.61 9.61
CA HIS A 137 5.47 19.31 10.14
C HIS A 137 6.49 19.16 9.02
N ASN A 138 6.21 18.38 7.97
CA ASN A 138 7.12 18.21 6.85
C ASN A 138 7.44 19.54 6.13
N ALA A 139 6.44 20.41 5.94
CA ALA A 139 6.65 21.73 5.35
C ALA A 139 7.47 22.68 6.25
N GLN A 140 7.40 22.52 7.58
CA GLN A 140 8.26 23.27 8.50
C GLN A 140 9.71 22.77 8.43
N VAL A 141 9.92 21.45 8.33
CA VAL A 141 11.25 20.87 8.10
C VAL A 141 11.87 21.44 6.81
N ASP A 142 11.11 21.51 5.71
CA ASP A 142 11.60 22.12 4.47
C ASP A 142 12.03 23.59 4.65
N GLY A 143 11.23 24.40 5.36
CA GLY A 143 11.54 25.81 5.60
C GLY A 143 12.76 26.03 6.51
N ASP A 144 12.92 25.23 7.57
CA ASP A 144 14.04 25.34 8.52
C ASP A 144 15.41 25.01 7.86
N PHE A 145 15.42 24.32 6.71
CA PHE A 145 16.64 24.01 5.95
C PHE A 145 17.04 25.08 4.92
N GLU A 146 16.18 26.05 4.55
CA GLU A 146 16.53 27.09 3.58
C GLU A 146 17.20 28.34 4.19
N ASP A 147 17.04 28.60 5.50
CA ASP A 147 17.46 29.87 6.13
C ASP A 147 18.95 29.90 6.58
N GLU A 148 19.70 28.79 6.51
CA GLU A 148 21.11 28.70 6.95
C GLU A 148 22.17 28.79 5.82
N THR A 149 21.85 29.26 4.60
CA THR A 149 22.89 29.46 3.55
C THR A 149 22.85 30.81 2.82
N PRO A 150 23.95 31.60 2.81
CA PRO A 150 24.04 32.81 2.00
C PRO A 150 24.36 32.48 0.54
N SER A 151 23.34 32.60 -0.32
CA SER A 151 23.42 32.85 -1.77
C SER A 151 24.53 32.13 -2.58
N SER A 152 24.17 31.04 -3.24
CA SER A 152 24.85 30.56 -4.47
C SER A 152 23.86 29.78 -5.36
N PRO A 153 24.01 29.79 -6.69
CA PRO A 153 22.93 29.43 -7.61
C PRO A 153 22.66 27.93 -7.67
N SER A 154 21.39 27.59 -7.99
CA SER A 154 20.82 26.24 -8.00
C SER A 154 21.73 25.15 -8.55
N ARG A 155 22.15 24.22 -7.70
CA ARG A 155 22.60 22.90 -8.13
C ARG A 155 21.39 21.97 -8.25
N VAL A 156 21.03 21.65 -9.48
CA VAL A 156 20.28 20.42 -9.80
C VAL A 156 21.03 19.23 -9.17
N PRO A 157 20.36 18.26 -8.51
CA PRO A 157 21.04 17.10 -7.94
C PRO A 157 21.76 16.33 -9.04
N GLN A 158 23.10 16.33 -8.99
CA GLN A 158 23.88 15.45 -9.86
C GLN A 158 23.70 14.01 -9.36
N ARG A 159 23.34 13.11 -10.28
CA ARG A 159 23.26 11.67 -10.01
C ARG A 159 24.58 11.16 -9.41
N SER A 160 24.47 10.25 -8.45
CA SER A 160 25.59 9.45 -7.97
C SER A 160 26.28 8.74 -9.15
N PRO A 161 27.63 8.64 -9.17
CA PRO A 161 28.36 7.99 -10.26
C PRO A 161 28.25 6.44 -10.27
N PHE A 162 27.36 5.86 -9.46
CA PHE A 162 27.10 4.40 -9.41
C PHE A 162 25.83 4.00 -10.17
N SER A 163 25.52 4.68 -11.28
CA SER A 163 24.33 4.39 -12.09
C SER A 163 24.58 4.57 -13.59
N GLU A 164 25.54 3.81 -14.13
CA GLU A 164 25.59 3.50 -15.57
C GLU A 164 25.21 2.02 -15.80
N PRO A 165 24.25 1.74 -16.69
CA PRO A 165 24.02 0.38 -17.17
C PRO A 165 25.14 0.01 -18.15
N VAL A 166 25.93 -1.00 -17.82
CA VAL A 166 27.01 -1.48 -18.70
C VAL A 166 26.41 -2.18 -19.92
N ILE A 167 26.35 -1.48 -21.05
CA ILE A 167 25.95 -2.05 -22.34
C ILE A 167 27.15 -2.80 -22.91
N HIS A 168 27.30 -4.08 -22.56
CA HIS A 168 28.17 -4.98 -23.30
C HIS A 168 27.49 -5.40 -24.60
N ALA A 169 28.03 -4.93 -25.73
CA ALA A 169 27.67 -5.44 -27.04
C ALA A 169 28.08 -6.92 -27.14
N GLU A 170 27.12 -7.80 -27.44
CA GLU A 170 27.38 -9.23 -27.54
C GLU A 170 28.26 -9.55 -28.75
N HIS A 171 29.31 -10.36 -28.51
CA HIS A 171 29.84 -11.28 -29.51
C HIS A 171 29.67 -12.70 -28.95
N GLN A 172 29.30 -13.62 -29.83
CA GLN A 172 28.97 -14.99 -29.49
C GLN A 172 30.20 -15.74 -28.96
N GLU A 173 30.15 -16.27 -27.74
CA GLU A 173 30.50 -17.66 -27.42
C GLU A 173 30.12 -18.06 -25.97
N ASP A 174 29.90 -19.36 -25.79
CA ASP A 174 29.76 -20.16 -24.56
C ASP A 174 28.73 -19.85 -23.44
N VAL A 175 27.67 -20.68 -23.47
CA VAL A 175 26.58 -20.79 -22.49
C VAL A 175 27.02 -21.36 -21.13
N LEU A 176 28.21 -21.96 -20.99
CA LEU A 176 28.65 -22.58 -19.73
C LEU A 176 29.24 -21.61 -18.68
N VAL A 177 29.70 -20.42 -19.06
CA VAL A 177 30.38 -19.51 -18.12
C VAL A 177 29.39 -18.71 -17.25
N ARG A 178 28.20 -18.38 -17.78
CA ARG A 178 27.18 -17.58 -17.08
C ARG A 178 26.75 -18.18 -15.72
N SER A 179 26.54 -19.51 -15.64
CA SER A 179 26.14 -20.19 -14.40
C SER A 179 27.19 -20.13 -13.27
N ALA A 180 28.47 -19.89 -13.60
CA ALA A 180 29.52 -19.70 -12.59
C ALA A 180 29.56 -18.24 -12.10
N SER A 181 29.41 -17.26 -13.01
CA SER A 181 29.38 -15.83 -12.64
C SER A 181 28.18 -15.51 -11.75
N GLU A 182 26.98 -15.95 -12.14
CA GLU A 182 25.75 -15.77 -11.37
C GLU A 182 25.87 -16.32 -9.94
N LYS A 183 26.54 -17.47 -9.76
CA LYS A 183 26.79 -18.05 -8.43
C LYS A 183 27.80 -17.24 -7.62
N VAL A 184 28.85 -16.70 -8.24
CA VAL A 184 29.84 -15.87 -7.53
C VAL A 184 29.23 -14.54 -7.10
N GLU A 185 28.41 -13.93 -7.94
CA GLU A 185 27.66 -12.70 -7.62
C GLU A 185 26.62 -12.93 -6.51
N ASP A 186 25.84 -14.01 -6.58
CA ASP A 186 24.89 -14.41 -5.54
C ASP A 186 25.61 -14.71 -4.20
N LEU A 187 26.76 -15.39 -4.21
CA LEU A 187 27.57 -15.59 -3.00
C LEU A 187 28.13 -14.27 -2.43
N ALA A 188 28.58 -13.35 -3.27
CA ALA A 188 29.10 -12.04 -2.84
C ALA A 188 27.98 -11.16 -2.25
N LEU A 189 26.82 -11.13 -2.91
CA LEU A 189 25.63 -10.40 -2.45
C LEU A 189 25.13 -10.95 -1.09
N ARG A 190 25.03 -12.28 -0.96
CA ARG A 190 24.70 -12.94 0.32
C ARG A 190 25.72 -12.62 1.41
N SER A 191 27.01 -12.62 1.08
CA SER A 191 28.06 -12.24 2.05
C SER A 191 27.88 -10.79 2.54
N SER A 192 27.58 -9.85 1.64
CA SER A 192 27.25 -8.46 1.99
C SER A 192 26.01 -8.36 2.88
N HIS A 193 24.93 -9.09 2.55
CA HIS A 193 23.71 -9.13 3.36
C HIS A 193 23.98 -9.65 4.78
N CYS A 194 24.73 -10.74 4.92
CA CYS A 194 25.12 -11.30 6.22
C CYS A 194 25.95 -10.31 7.06
N GLN A 195 26.88 -9.57 6.43
CA GLN A 195 27.70 -8.57 7.11
C GLN A 195 26.86 -7.40 7.61
N GLU A 196 25.96 -6.87 6.79
CA GLU A 196 25.04 -5.80 7.19
C GLU A 196 24.09 -6.25 8.30
N ALA A 197 23.48 -7.44 8.16
CA ALA A 197 22.58 -8.00 9.17
C ALA A 197 23.28 -8.14 10.54
N ALA A 198 24.54 -8.59 10.55
CA ALA A 198 25.36 -8.67 11.75
C ALA A 198 25.68 -7.29 12.34
N ALA A 199 26.05 -6.32 11.49
CA ALA A 199 26.32 -4.94 11.91
C ALA A 199 25.07 -4.29 12.54
N PHE A 200 23.91 -4.41 11.89
CA PHE A 200 22.65 -3.88 12.40
C PHE A 200 22.23 -4.52 13.73
N ALA A 201 22.41 -5.83 13.89
CA ALA A 201 22.14 -6.51 15.15
C ALA A 201 23.09 -6.07 16.28
N VAL A 202 24.35 -5.75 15.97
CA VAL A 202 25.32 -5.17 16.91
C VAL A 202 24.94 -3.74 17.29
N ASP A 203 24.55 -2.91 16.32
CA ASP A 203 24.05 -1.55 16.57
C ASP A 203 22.84 -1.58 17.50
N LEU A 204 21.87 -2.44 17.19
CA LEU A 204 20.66 -2.66 17.97
C LEU A 204 20.95 -3.22 19.38
N HIS A 205 22.00 -4.03 19.54
CA HIS A 205 22.41 -4.50 20.87
C HIS A 205 22.93 -3.36 21.74
N LYS A 206 23.90 -2.57 21.25
CA LYS A 206 24.43 -1.38 21.95
C LYS A 206 23.31 -0.41 22.30
N GLU A 207 22.42 -0.19 21.34
CA GLU A 207 21.23 0.65 21.47
C GLU A 207 20.33 0.19 22.65
N LEU A 208 20.03 -1.10 22.75
CA LEU A 208 19.29 -1.67 23.88
C LEU A 208 20.04 -1.57 25.21
N GLU A 209 21.37 -1.61 25.23
CA GLU A 209 22.16 -1.43 26.46
C GLU A 209 22.01 -0.02 27.04
N THR A 210 21.87 1.01 26.20
CA THR A 210 21.69 2.41 26.64
C THR A 210 20.32 2.73 27.26
N LEU A 211 19.30 1.87 27.06
CA LEU A 211 17.94 2.12 27.57
C LEU A 211 17.79 1.74 29.05
N ASN A 212 17.25 2.63 29.86
CA ASN A 212 16.89 2.31 31.25
C ASN A 212 15.76 1.27 31.32
N HIS A 213 15.65 0.53 32.42
CA HIS A 213 14.64 -0.53 32.57
C HIS A 213 13.19 -0.07 32.34
N ASN A 214 12.86 1.20 32.63
CA ASN A 214 11.52 1.76 32.39
C ASN A 214 11.28 2.25 30.96
N GLU A 215 12.33 2.37 30.12
CA GLU A 215 12.22 2.84 28.72
C GLU A 215 12.00 1.67 27.74
N VAL A 216 12.15 0.43 28.20
CA VAL A 216 12.01 -0.81 27.40
C VAL A 216 10.57 -1.07 26.91
N VAL A 217 9.56 -0.39 27.47
CA VAL A 217 8.14 -0.75 27.30
C VAL A 217 7.54 -0.34 25.95
N MET A 218 8.12 0.63 25.22
CA MET A 218 7.53 1.19 23.98
C MET A 218 8.51 1.31 22.80
N ALA A 219 9.68 0.68 22.89
CA ALA A 219 10.68 0.72 21.81
C ALA A 219 10.31 -0.21 20.64
N CYS A 220 9.42 0.25 19.76
CA CYS A 220 9.63 -0.02 18.34
C CYS A 220 11.00 0.55 17.91
N ILE A 221 11.61 0.02 16.85
CA ILE A 221 12.77 0.63 16.19
C ILE A 221 12.37 2.04 15.73
N GLY A 222 12.54 3.07 16.58
CA GLY A 222 12.06 4.43 16.30
C GLY A 222 11.49 5.26 17.46
N ALA A 223 11.35 4.71 18.67
CA ALA A 223 10.88 5.48 19.83
C ALA A 223 12.03 5.84 20.81
N ARG A 224 13.06 6.58 20.34
CA ARG A 224 14.16 7.04 21.22
C ARG A 224 14.11 8.54 21.45
N ARG A 225 14.34 8.94 22.71
CA ARG A 225 14.81 10.30 23.01
C ARG A 225 16.20 10.46 22.44
N ALA A 226 16.40 11.52 21.65
CA ALA A 226 17.73 11.87 21.16
C ALA A 226 18.69 12.06 22.36
N SER A 227 19.91 11.52 22.25
CA SER A 227 21.03 12.03 23.04
C SER A 227 21.21 13.52 22.73
N ASN A 228 21.69 14.31 23.70
CA ASN A 228 21.50 15.77 23.81
C ASN A 228 22.06 16.69 22.68
N HIS A 229 22.40 16.18 21.49
CA HIS A 229 22.83 16.98 20.34
C HIS A 229 22.00 16.59 19.10
N GLN A 230 21.38 17.58 18.45
CA GLN A 230 20.30 17.47 17.45
C GLN A 230 18.99 16.79 17.92
N ARG A 231 17.99 17.64 18.26
CA ARG A 231 16.59 17.32 17.95
C ARG A 231 16.45 17.33 16.42
N ALA A 232 16.67 16.20 15.77
CA ALA A 232 16.46 16.08 14.33
C ALA A 232 14.95 16.15 14.03
N TYR A 233 14.49 17.34 13.63
CA TYR A 233 13.19 17.50 12.99
C TYR A 233 13.28 16.88 11.59
N THR A 234 13.14 15.55 11.51
CA THR A 234 13.09 14.85 10.22
C THR A 234 11.70 14.98 9.62
N LYS A 235 11.62 14.94 8.28
CA LYS A 235 10.36 14.64 7.60
C LYS A 235 9.83 13.27 8.06
N LYS A 236 8.52 13.07 7.87
CA LYS A 236 7.78 11.86 8.24
C LYS A 236 7.02 11.31 7.03
N GLY A 237 7.12 10.01 6.81
CA GLY A 237 6.17 9.24 6.03
C GLY A 237 4.96 8.82 6.87
N ILE A 238 3.88 8.39 6.21
CA ILE A 238 2.64 7.93 6.85
C ILE A 238 2.35 6.50 6.43
N LYS A 239 1.91 5.66 7.37
CA LYS A 239 1.22 4.40 7.11
C LYS A 239 -0.17 4.43 7.74
N LEU A 240 -1.20 4.30 6.92
CA LEU A 240 -2.60 4.27 7.36
C LEU A 240 -3.07 2.82 7.41
N ASP A 241 -3.35 2.30 8.61
CA ASP A 241 -3.83 0.92 8.79
C ASP A 241 -5.36 0.89 8.90
N PHE A 242 -6.03 0.60 7.79
CA PHE A 242 -7.49 0.62 7.73
C PHE A 242 -8.08 -0.52 8.56
N LYS A 243 -8.92 -0.18 9.53
CA LYS A 243 -9.59 -1.15 10.42
C LYS A 243 -11.09 -1.31 10.19
N VAL A 244 -11.72 -0.49 9.35
CA VAL A 244 -13.11 -0.69 8.87
C VAL A 244 -13.21 -0.29 7.40
N PHE A 245 -13.99 -1.02 6.60
CA PHE A 245 -14.03 -0.78 5.16
C PHE A 245 -14.71 0.54 4.76
N GLU A 246 -15.70 0.99 5.54
CA GLU A 246 -16.41 2.25 5.29
C GLU A 246 -15.53 3.52 5.41
N SER A 247 -14.34 3.43 6.03
CA SER A 247 -13.39 4.53 6.10
C SER A 247 -12.44 4.60 4.89
N VAL A 248 -12.36 3.54 4.07
CA VAL A 248 -11.40 3.44 2.96
C VAL A 248 -11.65 4.52 1.91
N GLU A 249 -12.81 4.54 1.26
CA GLU A 249 -13.04 5.49 0.16
C GLU A 249 -13.07 6.96 0.62
N PRO A 250 -13.69 7.35 1.76
CA PRO A 250 -13.61 8.72 2.25
C PRO A 250 -12.17 9.19 2.53
N ALA A 251 -11.34 8.35 3.15
CA ALA A 251 -9.93 8.66 3.38
C ALA A 251 -9.16 8.84 2.07
N LEU A 252 -9.33 7.92 1.11
CA LEU A 252 -8.64 7.97 -0.19
C LEU A 252 -9.04 9.21 -1.00
N ARG A 253 -10.32 9.60 -1.00
CA ARG A 253 -10.76 10.86 -1.65
C ARG A 253 -10.12 12.09 -1.00
N HIS A 254 -9.97 12.12 0.33
CA HIS A 254 -9.30 13.23 1.02
C HIS A 254 -7.78 13.22 0.78
N LEU A 255 -7.12 12.06 0.73
CA LEU A 255 -5.70 11.94 0.36
C LEU A 255 -5.44 12.42 -1.08
N GLN A 256 -6.37 12.10 -2.00
CA GLN A 256 -6.33 12.57 -3.39
C GLN A 256 -6.54 14.09 -3.47
N SER A 257 -7.56 14.65 -2.82
CA SER A 257 -7.85 16.10 -2.86
C SER A 257 -6.80 16.96 -2.14
N THR A 258 -6.15 16.41 -1.12
CA THR A 258 -5.03 17.06 -0.43
C THR A 258 -3.68 16.83 -1.08
N ASP A 259 -3.59 16.02 -2.15
CA ASP A 259 -2.33 15.69 -2.84
C ASP A 259 -1.27 15.12 -1.87
N ALA A 260 -1.73 14.23 -0.98
CA ALA A 260 -0.96 13.76 0.17
C ALA A 260 0.26 12.93 -0.25
N ALA A 261 0.13 12.05 -1.24
CA ALA A 261 1.22 11.20 -1.73
C ALA A 261 2.45 12.03 -2.16
N ARG A 262 2.23 13.05 -2.99
CA ARG A 262 3.30 13.95 -3.45
C ARG A 262 3.87 14.80 -2.31
N LYS A 263 3.04 15.34 -1.41
CA LYS A 263 3.49 16.13 -0.25
C LYS A 263 4.24 15.30 0.79
N LEU A 264 4.10 13.98 0.77
CA LEU A 264 4.88 13.03 1.57
C LEU A 264 6.10 12.47 0.81
N GLY A 265 6.37 12.94 -0.41
CA GLY A 265 7.51 12.48 -1.23
C GLY A 265 7.37 11.05 -1.75
N GLY A 266 6.15 10.51 -1.86
CA GLY A 266 5.92 9.10 -2.16
C GLY A 266 5.97 8.18 -0.91
N HIS A 267 6.03 8.74 0.30
CA HIS A 267 6.05 7.97 1.54
C HIS A 267 4.68 7.93 2.22
N LEU A 268 3.63 7.68 1.44
CA LEU A 268 2.27 7.40 1.88
C LEU A 268 1.96 5.92 1.68
N TRP A 269 1.63 5.20 2.75
CA TRP A 269 1.36 3.76 2.72
C TRP A 269 -0.09 3.49 3.12
N LEU A 270 -0.75 2.62 2.36
CA LEU A 270 -2.14 2.22 2.56
C LEU A 270 -2.14 0.75 2.99
N ASN A 271 -2.40 0.50 4.28
CA ASN A 271 -2.35 -0.83 4.88
C ASN A 271 -3.75 -1.37 5.19
N ALA A 272 -3.96 -2.66 4.97
CA ALA A 272 -5.16 -3.35 5.45
C ALA A 272 -4.93 -4.86 5.65
N ASP A 273 -5.55 -5.41 6.70
CA ASP A 273 -5.68 -6.84 6.94
C ASP A 273 -6.73 -7.44 5.98
N VAL A 274 -6.31 -7.77 4.75
CA VAL A 274 -7.20 -8.22 3.66
C VAL A 274 -7.54 -9.72 3.71
N PHE A 275 -6.78 -10.52 4.46
CA PHE A 275 -7.02 -11.96 4.64
C PHE A 275 -6.77 -12.39 6.09
N ALA A 276 -7.24 -13.59 6.47
CA ALA A 276 -6.91 -14.17 7.78
C ALA A 276 -5.53 -14.85 7.78
N GLY A 277 -4.74 -14.57 8.81
CA GLY A 277 -3.38 -15.07 8.99
C GLY A 277 -3.27 -16.28 9.91
N PRO A 278 -2.04 -16.69 10.29
CA PRO A 278 -1.78 -17.97 10.96
C PRO A 278 -2.54 -18.17 12.28
N GLY A 279 -3.65 -18.90 12.18
CA GLY A 279 -4.58 -19.18 13.28
C GLY A 279 -5.21 -17.93 13.90
N TYR A 280 -5.39 -16.88 13.10
CA TYR A 280 -6.35 -15.81 13.34
C TYR A 280 -7.69 -16.24 12.72
N PRO A 281 -8.76 -16.43 13.51
CA PRO A 281 -10.04 -16.91 12.96
C PRO A 281 -10.69 -15.89 12.02
N GLU A 282 -11.13 -16.31 10.83
CA GLU A 282 -11.77 -15.45 9.81
C GLU A 282 -12.94 -14.62 10.38
N ARG A 283 -13.73 -15.17 11.30
CA ARG A 283 -14.82 -14.48 12.02
C ARG A 283 -14.42 -13.25 12.85
N PHE A 284 -13.13 -13.03 13.09
CA PHE A 284 -12.62 -11.86 13.82
C PHE A 284 -11.94 -10.84 12.89
N LEU A 285 -11.75 -11.18 11.61
CA LEU A 285 -11.22 -10.26 10.62
C LEU A 285 -12.23 -9.12 10.42
N SER A 286 -11.74 -7.88 10.40
CA SER A 286 -12.58 -6.76 9.97
C SER A 286 -12.98 -6.97 8.51
N PRO A 287 -14.24 -6.71 8.11
CA PRO A 287 -14.73 -7.03 6.77
C PRO A 287 -14.21 -6.03 5.73
N ILE A 288 -12.90 -6.05 5.46
CA ILE A 288 -12.29 -5.34 4.34
C ILE A 288 -12.38 -6.24 3.11
N ASP A 289 -13.13 -5.79 2.10
CA ASP A 289 -13.11 -6.42 0.78
C ASP A 289 -11.72 -6.21 0.16
N ALA A 290 -10.97 -7.31 0.08
CA ALA A 290 -9.61 -7.33 -0.46
C ALA A 290 -9.52 -6.77 -1.89
N ARG A 291 -10.44 -7.17 -2.78
CA ARG A 291 -10.40 -6.75 -4.20
C ARG A 291 -10.79 -5.27 -4.32
N ARG A 292 -11.84 -4.84 -3.60
CA ARG A 292 -12.30 -3.45 -3.67
C ARG A 292 -11.38 -2.47 -2.93
N PHE A 293 -10.75 -2.87 -1.82
CA PHE A 293 -9.71 -2.06 -1.15
C PHE A 293 -8.56 -1.76 -2.11
N VAL A 294 -8.03 -2.81 -2.74
CA VAL A 294 -6.90 -2.70 -3.67
C VAL A 294 -7.27 -1.88 -4.91
N GLN A 295 -8.46 -2.11 -5.48
CA GLN A 295 -8.98 -1.31 -6.60
C GLN A 295 -9.04 0.19 -6.22
N LEU A 296 -9.65 0.52 -5.10
CA LEU A 296 -9.80 1.90 -4.64
C LEU A 296 -8.45 2.59 -4.40
N CYS A 297 -7.47 1.88 -3.83
CA CYS A 297 -6.12 2.42 -3.64
C CYS A 297 -5.49 2.81 -4.97
N ALA A 298 -5.49 1.89 -5.94
CA ALA A 298 -4.89 2.10 -7.26
C ALA A 298 -5.62 3.14 -8.13
N GLU A 299 -6.96 3.23 -8.02
CA GLU A 299 -7.77 4.22 -8.76
C GLU A 299 -7.64 5.65 -8.20
N ARG A 300 -7.47 5.80 -6.87
CA ARG A 300 -7.51 7.11 -6.20
C ARG A 300 -6.14 7.67 -5.85
N VAL A 301 -5.21 6.82 -5.46
CA VAL A 301 -3.88 7.21 -4.95
C VAL A 301 -2.81 6.21 -5.45
N PRO A 302 -2.58 6.10 -6.78
CA PRO A 302 -1.60 5.17 -7.34
C PRO A 302 -0.16 5.45 -6.87
N ASP A 303 0.15 6.70 -6.54
CA ASP A 303 1.46 7.14 -6.03
C ASP A 303 1.67 6.80 -4.54
N ALA A 304 0.88 5.88 -3.98
CA ALA A 304 1.05 5.35 -2.63
C ALA A 304 1.58 3.90 -2.67
N VAL A 305 2.28 3.53 -1.60
CA VAL A 305 2.68 2.15 -1.35
C VAL A 305 1.48 1.35 -0.85
N LEU A 306 1.18 0.24 -1.52
CA LEU A 306 0.15 -0.68 -1.11
C LEU A 306 0.73 -1.72 -0.14
N SER A 307 0.24 -1.73 1.11
CA SER A 307 0.73 -2.61 2.17
C SER A 307 -0.32 -3.65 2.52
N LEU A 308 -0.19 -4.87 2.00
CA LEU A 308 -1.20 -5.91 2.21
C LEU A 308 -0.81 -6.84 3.34
N SER A 309 -1.67 -6.98 4.36
CA SER A 309 -1.44 -7.86 5.50
C SER A 309 -2.48 -8.97 5.63
N TRP A 310 -2.16 -9.91 6.50
CA TRP A 310 -3.13 -10.85 7.04
C TRP A 310 -3.37 -10.52 8.51
N GLY A 311 -4.63 -10.51 8.95
CA GLY A 311 -4.99 -10.38 10.36
C GLY A 311 -4.27 -11.45 11.19
N SER A 312 -3.59 -11.03 12.25
CA SER A 312 -2.65 -11.88 13.01
C SER A 312 -3.01 -11.97 14.49
N SER A 313 -2.66 -13.09 15.12
CA SER A 313 -2.87 -13.33 16.55
C SER A 313 -1.59 -13.87 17.19
N SER A 314 -0.92 -13.04 18.00
CA SER A 314 0.36 -13.33 18.68
C SER A 314 0.33 -14.49 19.69
N LEU A 315 -0.74 -15.30 19.72
CA LEU A 315 -0.97 -16.41 20.66
C LEU A 315 -0.09 -17.65 20.44
N SER A 316 0.79 -17.64 19.44
CA SER A 316 1.74 -18.72 19.17
C SER A 316 2.90 -18.20 18.34
N THR A 317 4.10 -18.70 18.59
CA THR A 317 5.34 -18.45 17.81
C THR A 317 5.74 -19.63 16.92
N SER A 318 4.99 -20.75 16.96
CA SER A 318 5.27 -21.97 16.19
C SER A 318 4.44 -22.10 14.91
N ARG A 319 3.56 -21.12 14.63
CA ARG A 319 2.79 -21.07 13.39
C ARG A 319 3.61 -20.43 12.26
N SER A 320 3.10 -20.56 11.03
CA SER A 320 3.67 -19.99 9.82
C SER A 320 2.55 -19.64 8.83
N TYR A 321 2.82 -18.71 7.91
CA TYR A 321 1.99 -18.50 6.73
C TYR A 321 2.03 -19.77 5.87
N THR A 322 0.85 -20.27 5.49
CA THR A 322 0.72 -21.48 4.67
C THR A 322 0.85 -21.15 3.18
N ALA A 323 1.08 -22.18 2.36
CA ALA A 323 1.03 -22.04 0.90
C ALA A 323 -0.29 -21.40 0.42
N ASP A 324 -1.44 -21.77 0.99
CA ASP A 324 -2.74 -21.23 0.58
C ASP A 324 -2.96 -19.77 1.01
N MET A 325 -2.41 -19.36 2.15
CA MET A 325 -2.41 -17.95 2.58
C MET A 325 -1.60 -17.08 1.61
N VAL A 326 -0.44 -17.59 1.17
CA VAL A 326 0.43 -16.92 0.19
C VAL A 326 -0.18 -16.94 -1.21
N ASN A 327 -0.73 -18.07 -1.67
CA ASN A 327 -1.33 -18.19 -3.00
C ASN A 327 -2.51 -17.22 -3.17
N ARG A 328 -3.38 -17.05 -2.15
CA ARG A 328 -4.46 -16.05 -2.15
C ARG A 328 -3.93 -14.61 -2.29
N MET A 329 -2.81 -14.29 -1.64
CA MET A 329 -2.18 -12.96 -1.76
C MET A 329 -1.56 -12.73 -3.14
N ILE A 330 -0.90 -13.75 -3.72
CA ILE A 330 -0.39 -13.71 -5.10
C ILE A 330 -1.55 -13.49 -6.09
N GLU A 331 -2.65 -14.24 -5.95
CA GLU A 331 -3.83 -14.10 -6.81
C GLU A 331 -4.41 -12.68 -6.75
N LEU A 332 -4.52 -12.09 -5.55
CA LEU A 332 -4.97 -10.71 -5.36
C LEU A 332 -4.05 -9.70 -6.06
N CYS A 333 -2.73 -9.85 -5.92
CA CYS A 333 -1.74 -8.92 -6.48
C CYS A 333 -1.54 -9.03 -7.99
N MET A 334 -1.80 -10.21 -8.56
CA MET A 334 -1.55 -10.53 -9.98
C MET A 334 -2.83 -10.68 -10.81
N SER A 335 -4.01 -10.59 -10.20
CA SER A 335 -5.29 -10.42 -10.91
C SER A 335 -5.35 -9.04 -11.57
N PRO A 336 -5.76 -8.92 -12.85
CA PRO A 336 -6.15 -7.64 -13.43
C PRO A 336 -7.43 -7.14 -12.75
N ILE A 337 -7.35 -6.02 -12.03
CA ILE A 337 -8.45 -5.47 -11.22
C ILE A 337 -8.71 -3.99 -11.54
N VAL A 338 -7.70 -3.25 -12.02
CA VAL A 338 -7.74 -1.79 -12.14
C VAL A 338 -7.92 -1.38 -13.60
N PRO A 339 -9.09 -0.85 -14.02
CA PRO A 339 -9.27 -0.38 -15.39
C PRO A 339 -8.51 0.94 -15.59
N ARG A 340 -7.68 1.05 -16.63
CA ARG A 340 -6.97 2.27 -16.99
C ARG A 340 -7.15 2.55 -18.48
N ALA A 341 -7.68 3.73 -18.80
CA ALA A 341 -7.66 4.24 -20.17
C ALA A 341 -6.22 4.64 -20.52
N LEU A 342 -5.70 4.14 -21.64
CA LEU A 342 -4.46 4.68 -22.20
C LEU A 342 -4.79 5.91 -23.04
N GLU A 343 -4.23 7.07 -22.67
CA GLU A 343 -4.14 8.19 -23.59
C GLU A 343 -3.12 7.87 -24.68
N VAL A 344 -3.59 7.24 -25.76
CA VAL A 344 -2.82 7.02 -26.98
C VAL A 344 -2.58 8.39 -27.62
N SER A 345 -1.49 9.06 -27.23
CA SER A 345 -0.96 10.21 -27.94
C SER A 345 -0.75 9.82 -29.42
N PRO A 346 -1.43 10.46 -30.39
CA PRO A 346 -1.35 10.09 -31.80
C PRO A 346 0.01 10.50 -32.37
N LYS A 347 1.03 9.65 -32.18
CA LYS A 347 2.35 9.86 -32.75
C LYS A 347 2.37 9.46 -34.22
N THR A 348 2.42 10.49 -35.06
CA THR A 348 2.93 10.46 -36.43
C THR A 348 2.08 9.66 -37.42
N GLN A 349 1.12 10.34 -38.05
CA GLN A 349 0.62 9.91 -39.36
C GLN A 349 1.80 9.86 -40.35
N VAL A 350 1.92 8.74 -41.05
CA VAL A 350 2.82 8.60 -42.20
C VAL A 350 2.32 9.53 -43.31
N PRO A 351 3.17 10.29 -44.02
CA PRO A 351 2.71 11.14 -45.12
C PRO A 351 2.21 10.27 -46.29
N GLU A 352 0.89 10.25 -46.51
CA GLU A 352 0.35 9.77 -47.78
C GLU A 352 0.72 10.78 -48.89
N GLN A 353 1.46 10.30 -49.89
CA GLN A 353 1.61 10.97 -51.17
C GLN A 353 1.40 9.99 -52.33
N LEU A 354 0.75 10.49 -53.38
CA LEU A 354 0.19 9.77 -54.54
C LEU A 354 -0.96 8.82 -54.14
N THR A 355 -2.17 8.95 -54.72
CA THR A 355 -2.47 9.31 -56.11
C THR A 355 -3.48 10.44 -56.31
N ARG A 356 -3.35 11.13 -57.44
CA ARG A 356 -4.13 12.30 -57.88
C ARG A 356 -5.10 11.92 -59.01
N GLN A 357 -6.37 12.32 -58.91
CA GLN A 357 -7.23 12.63 -60.07
C GLN A 357 -8.39 13.56 -59.67
N GLU A 358 -8.94 14.31 -60.62
CA GLU A 358 -9.52 15.65 -60.39
C GLU A 358 -11.02 15.75 -60.78
N LEU A 359 -11.83 16.39 -59.91
CA LEU A 359 -13.05 17.21 -60.16
C LEU A 359 -14.28 16.61 -60.93
N PRO A 360 -15.47 17.27 -60.94
CA PRO A 360 -15.86 18.57 -60.36
C PRO A 360 -17.09 18.58 -59.41
N GLU A 361 -17.40 19.80 -58.95
CA GLU A 361 -18.43 20.24 -57.99
C GLU A 361 -19.90 20.07 -58.43
N LEU A 362 -20.82 20.10 -57.46
CA LEU A 362 -22.18 20.66 -57.59
C LEU A 362 -22.65 21.25 -56.24
N LYS A 363 -23.61 22.19 -56.27
CA LYS A 363 -23.80 23.26 -55.26
C LYS A 363 -25.05 23.12 -54.37
N GLU A 364 -25.10 23.95 -53.30
CA GLU A 364 -26.30 24.63 -52.74
C GLU A 364 -27.36 23.74 -52.02
N GLU A 365 -28.09 24.13 -50.95
CA GLU A 365 -28.33 25.41 -50.24
C GLU A 365 -28.43 25.27 -48.68
N HIS A 366 -28.54 26.42 -48.00
CA HIS A 366 -28.97 26.69 -46.60
C HIS A 366 -30.27 27.56 -46.66
N PRO A 367 -30.86 28.11 -45.57
CA PRO A 367 -30.79 27.84 -44.13
C PRO A 367 -32.22 27.35 -43.68
N PRO A 368 -33.01 27.90 -42.71
CA PRO A 368 -32.75 28.70 -41.50
C PRO A 368 -33.40 28.19 -40.19
N GLU A 369 -33.19 28.98 -39.14
CA GLU A 369 -33.73 28.86 -37.77
C GLU A 369 -35.14 29.46 -37.62
N THR A 370 -35.79 29.23 -36.47
CA THR A 370 -36.49 30.33 -35.75
C THR A 370 -36.68 29.98 -34.28
N ALA A 371 -36.56 30.99 -33.40
CA ALA A 371 -36.76 30.89 -31.96
C ALA A 371 -38.15 31.38 -31.53
N ASN A 372 -38.64 30.93 -30.35
CA ASN A 372 -39.09 31.81 -29.25
C ASN A 372 -39.70 31.02 -28.06
N GLN A 373 -39.41 31.51 -26.86
CA GLN A 373 -40.21 31.34 -25.62
C GLN A 373 -41.07 32.62 -25.43
N PRO A 374 -41.69 32.93 -24.26
CA PRO A 374 -42.25 32.10 -23.18
C PRO A 374 -43.75 32.46 -22.90
N ASP A 375 -44.42 31.80 -21.94
CA ASP A 375 -44.87 32.41 -20.67
C ASP A 375 -45.85 31.52 -19.86
N LYS A 376 -45.57 31.45 -18.54
CA LYS A 376 -46.46 31.53 -17.36
C LYS A 376 -47.63 30.56 -17.05
N GLU A 377 -47.69 30.32 -15.74
CA GLU A 377 -48.83 30.35 -14.80
C GLU A 377 -49.31 29.05 -14.11
N GLU A 378 -49.19 29.08 -12.77
CA GLU A 378 -49.73 28.23 -11.69
C GLU A 378 -50.91 29.01 -11.04
N PRO A 379 -51.64 28.55 -10.00
CA PRO A 379 -51.84 27.21 -9.38
C PRO A 379 -53.40 26.91 -9.35
N PRO A 380 -54.11 26.28 -8.37
CA PRO A 380 -53.74 25.62 -7.10
C PRO A 380 -54.42 24.26 -6.76
N GLU A 381 -54.10 23.77 -5.55
CA GLU A 381 -54.63 22.58 -4.84
C GLU A 381 -56.10 22.75 -4.35
N PRO A 382 -56.72 21.70 -3.74
CA PRO A 382 -56.63 21.59 -2.26
C PRO A 382 -56.58 20.17 -1.65
N GLU A 383 -56.07 20.13 -0.39
CA GLU A 383 -56.50 19.38 0.83
C GLU A 383 -57.72 18.41 0.79
N ASN A 384 -57.93 17.38 1.64
CA ASN A 384 -57.36 16.95 2.94
C ASN A 384 -57.79 15.48 3.33
N GLU A 385 -57.41 14.99 4.54
CA GLU A 385 -58.03 13.89 5.35
C GLU A 385 -57.96 12.40 4.87
N GLU A 386 -57.98 11.33 5.69
CA GLU A 386 -57.54 11.07 7.09
C GLU A 386 -57.46 9.53 7.39
N GLN A 387 -56.61 9.12 8.35
CA GLN A 387 -56.62 7.90 9.21
C GLN A 387 -57.16 6.52 8.71
N LYS A 388 -56.36 5.42 8.83
CA LYS A 388 -56.43 4.38 9.91
C LYS A 388 -55.58 3.10 9.66
N GLU A 389 -54.96 2.57 10.71
CA GLU A 389 -54.58 1.15 10.86
C GLU A 389 -55.75 0.33 11.48
N PRO A 390 -55.72 -1.03 11.43
CA PRO A 390 -55.13 -1.78 12.56
C PRO A 390 -54.39 -3.09 12.19
N GLU A 391 -53.77 -3.72 13.20
CA GLU A 391 -52.93 -4.93 13.13
C GLU A 391 -53.69 -6.28 12.97
N ALA A 392 -52.88 -7.33 12.69
CA ALA A 392 -52.97 -8.73 13.12
C ALA A 392 -53.24 -9.84 12.05
N GLN A 393 -52.32 -10.82 12.05
CA GLN A 393 -52.29 -12.11 11.32
C GLN A 393 -53.05 -13.21 12.12
N PRO A 394 -53.05 -14.52 11.77
CA PRO A 394 -52.54 -15.21 10.55
C PRO A 394 -53.53 -16.20 9.89
N ASP A 395 -53.20 -16.70 8.68
CA ASP A 395 -53.53 -18.08 8.28
C ASP A 395 -52.58 -18.62 7.18
N GLU A 396 -52.53 -19.94 7.02
CA GLU A 396 -51.61 -20.70 6.16
C GLU A 396 -52.01 -20.69 4.66
N GLY A 397 -51.02 -20.73 3.75
CA GLY A 397 -51.32 -20.81 2.31
C GLY A 397 -50.13 -20.85 1.35
N GLN A 398 -49.63 -22.07 1.09
CA GLN A 398 -48.91 -22.56 -0.11
C GLN A 398 -48.19 -21.57 -1.06
N ALA A 399 -46.89 -21.84 -1.28
CA ALA A 399 -46.06 -21.20 -2.30
C ALA A 399 -46.50 -21.51 -3.75
N PRO A 400 -46.09 -20.65 -4.70
CA PRO A 400 -45.31 -21.17 -5.81
C PRO A 400 -44.02 -20.38 -6.09
N GLU A 401 -43.06 -21.06 -6.73
CA GLU A 401 -41.80 -20.50 -7.20
C GLU A 401 -42.01 -19.56 -8.40
N SER A 402 -41.28 -18.45 -8.45
CA SER A 402 -41.00 -17.73 -9.71
C SER A 402 -39.68 -16.96 -9.62
N GLU A 403 -38.92 -16.99 -10.70
CA GLU A 403 -37.57 -16.43 -10.79
C GLU A 403 -37.61 -14.90 -10.93
N LEU A 404 -36.70 -14.19 -10.25
CA LEU A 404 -36.56 -12.73 -10.36
C LEU A 404 -35.49 -12.39 -11.39
N GLU A 405 -35.92 -11.85 -12.53
CA GLU A 405 -35.05 -11.24 -13.54
C GLU A 405 -34.39 -9.95 -13.01
N ALA A 406 -33.18 -9.65 -13.51
CA ALA A 406 -32.42 -8.45 -13.15
C ALA A 406 -32.90 -7.20 -13.93
N PRO A 407 -32.87 -5.99 -13.33
CA PRO A 407 -33.38 -4.78 -13.97
C PRO A 407 -32.46 -4.24 -15.09
N GLU A 408 -33.10 -3.61 -16.08
CA GLU A 408 -32.48 -3.16 -17.33
C GLU A 408 -31.51 -1.97 -17.20
N ALA A 409 -30.73 -1.78 -18.28
CA ALA A 409 -29.61 -0.84 -18.34
C ALA A 409 -30.01 0.64 -18.32
N ALA A 410 -29.23 1.44 -17.58
CA ALA A 410 -29.31 2.90 -17.63
C ALA A 410 -28.86 3.48 -18.99
N SER A 411 -29.54 4.54 -19.40
CA SER A 411 -29.38 5.19 -20.71
C SER A 411 -27.96 5.67 -21.02
N SER A 412 -27.44 5.30 -22.19
CA SER A 412 -26.07 5.62 -22.63
C SER A 412 -26.00 6.98 -23.32
N MET A 413 -25.52 8.02 -22.62
CA MET A 413 -24.90 9.17 -23.31
C MET A 413 -23.61 8.73 -24.00
N ARG A 414 -23.61 8.68 -25.33
CA ARG A 414 -22.41 8.42 -26.13
C ARG A 414 -21.55 9.68 -26.23
N ILE A 415 -20.37 9.67 -25.63
CA ILE A 415 -19.21 10.40 -26.14
C ILE A 415 -18.16 9.35 -26.48
N SER A 416 -17.96 9.12 -27.78
CA SER A 416 -16.96 8.18 -28.26
C SER A 416 -15.61 8.89 -28.36
N THR A 417 -14.69 8.51 -27.48
CA THR A 417 -13.25 8.59 -27.74
C THR A 417 -12.72 7.17 -27.68
N GLY A 418 -12.15 6.69 -28.79
CA GLY A 418 -11.75 5.28 -28.98
C GLY A 418 -10.49 4.87 -28.22
N GLY A 419 -10.44 5.12 -26.90
CA GLY A 419 -9.40 4.60 -26.02
C GLY A 419 -9.75 3.18 -25.56
N GLU A 420 -8.89 2.22 -25.86
CA GLU A 420 -8.99 0.88 -25.26
C GLU A 420 -8.71 0.98 -23.75
N ILE A 421 -9.62 0.41 -22.94
CA ILE A 421 -9.45 0.33 -21.48
C ILE A 421 -8.72 -0.97 -21.18
N TYR A 422 -7.53 -0.85 -20.57
CA TYR A 422 -6.71 -1.98 -20.17
C TYR A 422 -6.86 -2.23 -18.67
N CYS A 423 -7.08 -3.48 -18.27
CA CYS A 423 -7.04 -3.85 -16.85
C CYS A 423 -5.61 -4.13 -16.41
N LEU A 424 -5.12 -3.36 -15.43
CA LEU A 424 -3.83 -3.56 -14.80
C LEU A 424 -3.96 -4.39 -13.51
N THR A 425 -2.87 -5.05 -13.15
CA THR A 425 -2.74 -5.69 -11.84
C THR A 425 -2.37 -4.63 -10.79
N PRO A 426 -2.69 -4.86 -9.51
CA PRO A 426 -2.23 -4.00 -8.41
C PRO A 426 -0.71 -3.77 -8.42
N ALA A 427 0.06 -4.85 -8.67
CA ALA A 427 1.52 -4.81 -8.75
C ALA A 427 2.07 -3.96 -9.89
N ALA A 428 1.25 -3.63 -10.90
CA ALA A 428 1.59 -2.74 -12.01
C ALA A 428 0.93 -1.35 -11.90
N SER A 429 0.10 -1.10 -10.87
CA SER A 429 -0.72 0.11 -10.76
C SER A 429 -0.29 1.05 -9.64
N CYS A 430 0.19 0.53 -8.52
CA CYS A 430 0.67 1.30 -7.38
C CYS A 430 2.19 1.50 -7.43
N GLN A 431 2.70 2.54 -6.74
CA GLN A 431 4.13 2.85 -6.66
C GLN A 431 4.98 1.65 -6.20
N HIS A 432 4.48 0.90 -5.21
CA HIS A 432 5.16 -0.27 -4.65
C HIS A 432 4.16 -1.19 -3.94
N ILE A 433 4.49 -2.49 -3.82
CA ILE A 433 3.78 -3.44 -2.95
C ILE A 433 4.71 -3.96 -1.86
N THR A 434 4.23 -3.88 -0.62
CA THR A 434 4.86 -4.55 0.52
C THR A 434 3.86 -5.46 1.24
N PHE A 435 4.34 -6.58 1.78
CA PHE A 435 3.50 -7.52 2.52
C PHE A 435 3.76 -7.39 4.01
N ALA A 436 2.77 -6.94 4.77
CA ALA A 436 2.90 -6.79 6.21
C ALA A 436 2.72 -8.15 6.91
N VAL A 437 3.80 -8.63 7.51
CA VAL A 437 3.92 -9.98 8.11
C VAL A 437 4.35 -9.91 9.57
N ALA A 438 3.75 -10.74 10.41
CA ALA A 438 4.11 -10.80 11.83
C ALA A 438 5.50 -11.43 12.00
N ALA A 439 6.36 -10.77 12.77
CA ALA A 439 7.75 -11.17 12.98
C ALA A 439 7.89 -12.55 13.62
N GLU A 440 6.94 -12.92 14.48
CA GLU A 440 6.81 -14.22 15.13
C GLU A 440 6.65 -15.37 14.12
N TYR A 441 6.18 -15.08 12.90
CA TYR A 441 5.98 -16.07 11.84
C TYR A 441 7.01 -15.99 10.72
N ALA A 442 7.75 -14.89 10.60
CA ALA A 442 8.63 -14.62 9.47
C ALA A 442 9.62 -15.78 9.23
N LEU A 443 10.43 -16.17 10.23
CA LEU A 443 11.43 -17.24 10.07
C LEU A 443 10.80 -18.60 9.69
N ASN A 444 9.73 -19.01 10.38
CA ASN A 444 9.04 -20.28 10.11
C ASN A 444 8.30 -20.30 8.76
N SER A 445 8.11 -19.13 8.14
CA SER A 445 7.39 -18.96 6.88
C SER A 445 8.31 -18.72 5.68
N ALA A 446 9.64 -18.73 5.87
CA ALA A 446 10.61 -18.35 4.83
C ALA A 446 10.39 -18.99 3.45
N PRO A 447 10.13 -20.31 3.31
CA PRO A 447 9.88 -20.90 1.99
C PRO A 447 8.64 -20.33 1.28
N HIS A 448 7.59 -19.99 2.03
CA HIS A 448 6.35 -19.44 1.48
C HIS A 448 6.46 -17.94 1.21
N LEU A 449 7.12 -17.18 2.09
CA LEU A 449 7.30 -15.74 1.92
C LEU A 449 8.32 -15.41 0.82
N LEU A 450 9.37 -16.23 0.63
CA LEU A 450 10.24 -16.11 -0.55
C LEU A 450 9.46 -16.40 -1.85
N LYS A 451 8.62 -17.45 -1.89
CA LYS A 451 7.73 -17.71 -3.03
C LYS A 451 6.80 -16.53 -3.36
N LEU A 452 6.24 -15.86 -2.34
CA LEU A 452 5.42 -14.66 -2.52
C LEU A 452 6.23 -13.53 -3.17
N LEU A 453 7.40 -13.26 -2.61
CA LEU A 453 8.34 -12.24 -3.07
C LEU A 453 8.84 -12.49 -4.51
N ASP A 454 8.97 -13.74 -4.93
CA ASP A 454 9.37 -14.11 -6.30
C ASP A 454 8.18 -14.06 -7.29
N ALA A 455 6.97 -14.35 -6.82
CA ALA A 455 5.75 -14.34 -7.62
C ALA A 455 5.15 -12.93 -7.83
N VAL A 456 5.48 -11.98 -6.96
CA VAL A 456 5.17 -10.54 -7.09
C VAL A 456 6.49 -9.78 -7.17
N PRO A 457 7.13 -9.72 -8.35
CA PRO A 457 8.50 -9.22 -8.48
C PRO A 457 8.64 -7.77 -8.03
N GLY A 458 9.79 -7.44 -7.44
CA GLY A 458 10.05 -6.09 -6.90
C GLY A 458 9.40 -5.79 -5.55
N SER A 459 8.46 -6.61 -5.07
CA SER A 459 7.84 -6.43 -3.75
C SER A 459 8.80 -6.65 -2.57
N SER A 460 8.40 -6.14 -1.40
CA SER A 460 9.09 -6.28 -0.11
C SER A 460 8.20 -6.89 0.99
N LEU A 461 8.80 -7.16 2.16
CA LEU A 461 8.09 -7.45 3.41
C LEU A 461 8.17 -6.26 4.37
N THR A 462 7.06 -5.97 5.05
CA THR A 462 7.02 -5.09 6.22
C THR A 462 6.85 -5.97 7.45
N ILE A 463 7.95 -6.29 8.13
CA ILE A 463 7.96 -7.25 9.21
C ILE A 463 7.66 -6.50 10.51
N PHE A 464 6.54 -6.83 11.16
CA PHE A 464 6.01 -6.06 12.29
C PHE A 464 5.84 -6.89 13.58
N SER A 465 5.89 -6.21 14.73
CA SER A 465 5.55 -6.80 16.04
C SER A 465 4.14 -6.37 16.45
N GLY A 466 3.19 -7.30 16.44
CA GLY A 466 1.80 -7.00 16.79
C GLY A 466 1.57 -6.62 18.26
N MET A 467 0.37 -6.13 18.57
CA MET A 467 -0.06 -5.92 19.95
C MET A 467 0.07 -7.21 20.78
N GLY A 468 0.64 -7.08 21.99
CA GLY A 468 0.95 -8.21 22.86
C GLY A 468 2.23 -8.99 22.52
N SER A 469 2.98 -8.61 21.48
CA SER A 469 4.31 -9.18 21.20
C SER A 469 5.27 -8.96 22.38
N LEU A 470 6.01 -10.01 22.75
CA LEU A 470 7.12 -9.95 23.72
C LEU A 470 8.41 -9.36 23.11
N GLY A 471 8.32 -8.79 21.91
CA GLY A 471 9.43 -8.22 21.17
C GLY A 471 10.36 -9.27 20.58
N ILE A 472 11.14 -8.82 19.61
CA ILE A 472 12.03 -9.64 18.79
C ILE A 472 13.48 -9.39 19.22
N SER A 473 14.28 -10.45 19.32
CA SER A 473 15.70 -10.30 19.69
C SER A 473 16.54 -9.76 18.52
N PRO A 474 17.64 -9.04 18.77
CA PRO A 474 18.55 -8.61 17.71
C PRO A 474 19.09 -9.76 16.85
N ARG A 475 19.25 -10.97 17.42
CA ARG A 475 19.65 -12.17 16.67
C ARG A 475 18.54 -12.64 15.72
N THR A 476 17.30 -12.68 16.19
CA THR A 476 16.15 -13.02 15.34
C THR A 476 16.01 -12.01 14.18
N ILE A 477 16.32 -10.73 14.43
CA ILE A 477 16.38 -9.68 13.39
C ILE A 477 17.51 -9.92 12.40
N GLN A 478 18.70 -10.31 12.87
CA GLN A 478 19.81 -10.71 11.99
C GLN A 478 19.40 -11.89 11.09
N ASP A 479 18.78 -12.93 11.64
CA ASP A 479 18.34 -14.11 10.90
C ASP A 479 17.28 -13.72 9.83
N ILE A 480 16.35 -12.82 10.19
CA ILE A 480 15.35 -12.26 9.27
C ILE A 480 16.01 -11.52 8.09
N ILE A 481 16.92 -10.57 8.35
CA ILE A 481 17.59 -9.80 7.28
C ILE A 481 18.48 -10.72 6.43
N THR A 482 19.10 -11.74 7.04
CA THR A 482 19.92 -12.72 6.33
C THR A 482 19.10 -13.56 5.35
N ILE A 483 17.87 -13.93 5.71
CA ILE A 483 16.98 -14.74 4.86
C ILE A 483 16.34 -13.93 3.73
N TYR A 484 15.83 -12.73 4.03
CA TYR A 484 15.03 -11.95 3.07
C TYR A 484 15.85 -10.89 2.30
N GLY A 485 17.05 -10.56 2.78
CA GLY A 485 17.93 -9.57 2.17
C GLY A 485 17.71 -8.14 2.67
N THR A 486 18.73 -7.31 2.47
CA THR A 486 18.78 -5.93 2.99
C THR A 486 17.85 -4.96 2.24
N THR A 487 17.52 -5.26 0.99
CA THR A 487 16.73 -4.43 0.06
C THR A 487 15.25 -4.81 -0.02
N ARG A 488 14.81 -5.86 0.68
CA ARG A 488 13.43 -6.39 0.60
C ARG A 488 12.67 -6.37 1.94
N CYS A 489 13.20 -5.71 2.96
CA CYS A 489 12.60 -5.68 4.30
C CYS A 489 12.54 -4.28 4.91
N PHE A 490 11.37 -3.96 5.47
CA PHE A 490 11.16 -2.89 6.45
C PHE A 490 10.86 -3.53 7.81
N LEU A 491 11.28 -2.91 8.92
CA LEU A 491 11.16 -3.48 10.27
C LEU A 491 10.38 -2.58 11.24
N ASP A 492 9.08 -2.82 11.40
CA ASP A 492 8.22 -2.17 12.41
C ASP A 492 8.18 -3.04 13.69
N LEU A 493 9.37 -3.24 14.28
CA LEU A 493 9.58 -4.24 15.32
C LEU A 493 9.72 -3.62 16.71
N ARG A 494 9.01 -4.20 17.68
CA ARG A 494 9.34 -4.05 19.11
C ARG A 494 10.55 -4.93 19.40
N VAL A 495 11.56 -4.37 20.06
CA VAL A 495 12.82 -5.09 20.30
C VAL A 495 13.04 -5.31 21.79
N THR A 496 13.39 -6.53 22.19
CA THR A 496 13.66 -6.85 23.60
C THR A 496 15.11 -7.17 23.89
N LYS A 497 15.54 -6.84 25.12
CA LYS A 497 16.86 -7.21 25.63
C LYS A 497 16.95 -8.74 25.71
N PRO A 498 18.05 -9.37 25.27
CA PRO A 498 18.24 -10.80 25.51
C PRO A 498 18.26 -11.05 27.03
N CYS A 499 17.44 -11.98 27.51
CA CYS A 499 17.48 -12.41 28.90
C CYS A 499 18.89 -12.88 29.23
N ARG A 500 19.52 -12.28 30.25
CA ARG A 500 20.72 -12.84 30.88
C ARG A 500 20.31 -14.09 31.64
N THR A 501 20.21 -15.22 30.95
CA THR A 501 20.14 -16.53 31.59
C THR A 501 21.39 -16.69 32.45
N CYS A 502 21.21 -17.05 33.73
CA CYS A 502 22.26 -17.05 34.73
C CYS A 502 23.47 -17.88 34.29
N SER A 503 24.50 -17.19 33.79
CA SER A 503 25.77 -17.80 33.38
C SER A 503 26.71 -17.98 34.58
N GLN A 504 26.16 -18.48 35.69
CA GLN A 504 26.90 -18.95 36.86
C GLN A 504 25.98 -19.87 37.66
N GLY A 505 26.51 -21.05 38.05
CA GLY A 505 25.71 -22.12 38.63
C GLY A 505 25.14 -21.76 40.00
N GLY A 506 23.83 -21.94 40.15
CA GLY A 506 23.10 -21.81 41.39
C GLY A 506 21.72 -22.42 41.21
N GLY A 507 21.56 -23.69 41.60
CA GLY A 507 20.28 -24.38 41.47
C GLY A 507 19.23 -23.74 42.38
N CYS A 508 18.04 -23.46 41.83
CA CYS A 508 16.89 -23.04 42.62
C CYS A 508 15.69 -23.90 42.19
N SER A 509 15.22 -24.75 43.12
CA SER A 509 14.05 -25.59 42.93
C SER A 509 12.77 -24.77 43.02
N LEU A 510 11.85 -24.96 42.08
CA LEU A 510 10.48 -24.46 42.20
C LEU A 510 9.68 -25.33 43.18
N GLN A 511 9.04 -24.68 44.15
CA GLN A 511 7.82 -25.14 44.82
C GLN A 511 6.68 -24.18 44.41
#